data_AF-A0A3M1S638-F1
#
_entry.id   AF-A0A3M1S638-F1
#
_cell.length_a   1.000
_cell.length_b   1.000
_cell.length_c   1.000
_cell.angle_alpha   90.00
_cell.angle_beta   90.00
_cell.angle_gamma   90.00
#
_symmetry.space_group_name_H-M   'P 1'
#
loop_
_entity.id
_entity.type
_entity.pdbx_description
1 polymer ?
#
loop_
_entity_poly.entity_id
_entity_poly.type
_entity_poly.pdbx_seq_one_letter_code
_entity_poly.pdbx_strand_id
1 'polypeptide(L)'
;MFDEKENVKTKEHANHALFFCFLFIACINPWKLQRVSSSEAIPITEWVRENNPKIAQEIQSKGWEKWIDEYNDQIKERVLKGEEDTLINFLLFGTSFTKKPRITAKQLENLANKKPEDLRVIIGARAKDLIRALLANPHKNERLSFAYQIIVKRKGFNINTLEGRKAVEEYLLNNTARVFAEHANYLKALEVAKGNPAEEFIVRSSLYSQRGLSFDTQLAPNYAIEDALSKIHKQGLLKTIKRVAIIGPGLDFTDKQEGYDIYPLQSIQPFAIIDSLIKLGLSNEKELVVVTFDISDRVNQHLCNAVKNANLGKNYHLWLPLDSNVSWKKEYIDYWKTVGQKIGKPARLPANLGLIPNLKMRMLSLQPRYVKLIIPVELNVVSDRLMLNNEEKFDLIIATNVFVYYDVFEQTIALLNISEMLRPGGFLLSNNAILELPSIPIRSIGYSTTEYSERKADGDHIVWYRRIQ
;
A
#
# COMPACT_ATOMS: atom_id res chain seq x y z
N MET A 1 84.35 17.01 4.06
CA MET A 1 84.99 17.01 2.73
C MET A 1 83.87 17.15 1.71
N PHE A 2 83.71 18.38 1.21
CA PHE A 2 83.05 18.88 -0.02
C PHE A 2 81.80 18.14 -0.55
N ASP A 3 80.63 18.81 -0.52
CA ASP A 3 80.06 19.69 -1.58
C ASP A 3 79.60 18.90 -2.82
N GLU A 4 78.28 18.79 -3.03
CA GLU A 4 77.45 19.70 -3.85
C GLU A 4 77.60 19.49 -5.36
N LYS A 5 76.49 19.09 -6.00
CA LYS A 5 75.88 19.70 -7.20
C LYS A 5 74.70 18.84 -7.69
N GLU A 6 73.47 19.38 -7.63
CA GLU A 6 72.69 19.92 -8.77
C GLU A 6 71.96 18.81 -9.58
N ASN A 7 70.71 18.91 -10.04
CA ASN A 7 69.70 19.95 -10.02
C ASN A 7 68.35 19.35 -10.50
N VAL A 8 67.24 20.07 -10.23
CA VAL A 8 66.05 20.24 -11.10
C VAL A 8 64.91 19.20 -11.14
N LYS A 9 63.80 19.61 -10.48
CA LYS A 9 62.39 19.69 -10.90
C LYS A 9 61.41 18.48 -10.83
N THR A 10 60.47 18.66 -9.89
CA THR A 10 58.99 18.61 -10.04
C THR A 10 58.32 17.32 -10.54
N LYS A 11 57.46 16.70 -9.70
CA LYS A 11 55.98 16.85 -9.68
C LYS A 11 55.34 15.69 -8.90
N GLU A 12 54.22 16.03 -8.27
CA GLU A 12 53.05 15.17 -8.01
C GLU A 12 53.27 13.86 -7.24
N HIS A 13 52.79 13.80 -6.00
CA HIS A 13 51.75 12.84 -5.61
C HIS A 13 51.08 13.30 -4.30
N ALA A 14 50.01 14.08 -4.47
CA ALA A 14 49.04 14.33 -3.42
C ALA A 14 47.93 13.25 -3.48
N ASN A 15 47.51 12.83 -2.29
CA ASN A 15 46.14 12.39 -1.94
C ASN A 15 45.51 11.27 -2.76
N HIS A 16 45.53 10.02 -2.28
CA HIS A 16 44.43 9.07 -2.50
C HIS A 16 44.28 8.13 -1.29
N ALA A 17 43.78 8.65 -0.18
CA ALA A 17 43.05 7.86 0.80
C ALA A 17 41.57 8.26 0.70
N LEU A 18 40.89 7.73 -0.32
CA LEU A 18 39.46 7.96 -0.51
C LEU A 18 38.69 7.14 0.53
N PHE A 19 38.24 7.83 1.57
CA PHE A 19 37.26 7.36 2.55
C PHE A 19 35.95 7.06 1.80
N PHE A 20 35.70 5.80 1.45
CA PHE A 20 34.37 5.36 0.98
C PHE A 20 33.42 5.24 2.18
N CYS A 21 33.02 6.38 2.74
CA CYS A 21 31.82 6.45 3.55
C CYS A 21 30.62 6.29 2.61
N PHE A 22 30.09 5.07 2.50
CA PHE A 22 28.71 4.87 2.08
C PHE A 22 27.82 5.57 3.11
N LEU A 23 27.53 6.85 2.90
CA LEU A 23 26.43 7.52 3.58
C LEU A 23 25.16 6.76 3.19
N PHE A 24 24.67 5.93 4.12
CA PHE A 24 23.27 5.54 4.17
C PHE A 24 22.46 6.82 4.37
N ILE A 25 22.14 7.52 3.28
CA ILE A 25 21.07 8.50 3.30
C ILE A 25 19.80 7.67 3.44
N ALA A 26 19.38 7.43 4.69
CA ALA A 26 18.00 7.07 4.98
C ALA A 26 17.10 8.12 4.32
N CYS A 27 15.89 7.77 3.88
CA CYS A 27 14.91 8.83 3.60
C CYS A 27 14.73 9.60 4.90
N ILE A 28 15.28 10.81 4.97
CA ILE A 28 15.10 11.66 6.14
C ILE A 28 13.73 12.27 5.98
N ASN A 29 12.80 11.91 6.87
CA ASN A 29 11.57 12.68 7.05
C ASN A 29 11.98 14.09 7.51
N PRO A 30 11.71 15.15 6.72
CA PRO A 30 12.11 16.50 7.10
C PRO A 30 11.20 17.11 8.16
N TRP A 31 10.04 16.48 8.45
CA TRP A 31 9.04 16.99 9.37
C TRP A 31 9.10 16.28 10.73
N LYS A 32 8.71 17.02 11.78
CA LYS A 32 8.43 16.43 13.09
C LYS A 32 7.08 15.73 13.05
N LEU A 33 6.98 14.59 13.73
CA LEU A 33 5.71 13.94 14.00
C LEU A 33 5.09 14.54 15.26
N GLN A 34 3.78 14.76 15.22
CA GLN A 34 2.97 15.11 16.37
C GLN A 34 1.93 14.02 16.59
N ARG A 35 1.92 13.48 17.80
CA ARG A 35 0.89 12.57 18.27
C ARG A 35 -0.38 13.33 18.65
N VAL A 36 -1.55 12.73 18.40
CA VAL A 36 -2.84 13.28 18.87
C VAL A 36 -2.85 13.37 20.40
N SER A 37 -3.06 14.58 20.91
CA SER A 37 -3.17 14.79 22.34
C SER A 37 -4.58 14.45 22.86
N SER A 38 -4.66 14.21 24.18
CA SER A 38 -5.95 14.03 24.85
C SER A 38 -6.90 15.21 24.66
N SER A 39 -6.38 16.45 24.66
CA SER A 39 -7.17 17.67 24.46
C SER A 39 -7.78 17.75 23.07
N GLU A 40 -7.04 17.33 22.04
CA GLU A 40 -7.52 17.29 20.66
C GLU A 40 -8.57 16.19 20.46
N ALA A 41 -8.46 15.09 21.19
CA ALA A 41 -9.38 13.96 21.09
C ALA A 41 -10.71 14.16 21.84
N ILE A 42 -10.86 15.20 22.67
CA ILE A 42 -12.07 15.43 23.50
C ILE A 42 -13.36 15.26 22.68
N PRO A 43 -13.58 15.97 21.56
CA PRO A 43 -14.85 15.88 20.82
C PRO A 43 -15.16 14.47 20.31
N ILE A 44 -14.11 13.69 20.01
CA ILE A 44 -14.24 12.32 19.54
C ILE A 44 -14.57 11.39 20.71
N THR A 45 -13.88 11.54 21.83
CA THR A 45 -14.13 10.73 23.04
C THR A 45 -15.51 10.99 23.66
N GLU A 46 -16.05 12.20 23.53
CA GLU A 46 -17.43 12.51 23.90
C GLU A 46 -18.43 11.78 23.01
N TRP A 47 -18.23 11.82 21.69
CA TRP A 47 -19.06 11.05 20.75
C TRP A 47 -19.00 9.55 21.03
N VAL A 48 -17.80 9.01 21.31
CA VAL A 48 -17.60 7.59 21.67
C VAL A 48 -18.30 7.21 22.97
N ARG A 49 -18.41 8.11 23.96
CA ARG A 49 -19.11 7.82 25.22
C ARG A 49 -20.56 7.42 24.99
N GLU A 50 -21.20 8.02 23.99
CA GLU A 50 -22.60 7.75 23.63
C GLU A 50 -22.73 6.57 22.65
N ASN A 51 -21.77 6.39 21.74
CA ASN A 51 -21.91 5.50 20.58
C ASN A 51 -21.07 4.22 20.67
N ASN A 52 -20.06 4.17 21.54
CA ASN A 52 -19.24 2.98 21.81
C ASN A 52 -18.73 2.96 23.27
N PRO A 53 -19.62 2.59 24.23
CA PRO A 53 -19.32 2.64 25.67
C PRO A 53 -18.12 1.77 26.09
N LYS A 54 -17.82 0.71 25.33
CA LYS A 54 -16.68 -0.17 25.61
C LYS A 54 -15.36 0.57 25.44
N ILE A 55 -15.18 1.25 24.31
CA ILE A 55 -13.98 2.08 24.05
C ILE A 55 -13.92 3.24 25.04
N ALA A 56 -15.07 3.88 25.32
CA ALA A 56 -15.12 4.97 26.30
C ALA A 56 -14.62 4.54 27.69
N GLN A 57 -15.08 3.39 28.18
CA GLN A 57 -14.65 2.83 29.46
C GLN A 57 -13.16 2.46 29.45
N GLU A 58 -12.67 1.93 28.34
CA GLU A 58 -11.27 1.59 28.17
C GLU A 58 -10.38 2.84 28.28
N ILE A 59 -10.69 3.89 27.51
CA ILE A 59 -9.97 5.17 27.55
C ILE A 59 -10.05 5.80 28.94
N GLN A 60 -11.23 5.79 29.58
CA GLN A 60 -11.42 6.34 30.93
C GLN A 60 -10.55 5.60 31.97
N SER A 61 -10.47 4.27 31.88
CA SER A 61 -9.72 3.45 32.84
C SER A 61 -8.20 3.55 32.66
N LYS A 62 -7.71 3.66 31.42
CA LYS A 62 -6.28 3.68 31.09
C LYS A 62 -5.68 5.08 31.04
N GLY A 63 -6.49 6.08 30.71
CA GLY A 63 -6.04 7.38 30.25
C GLY A 63 -5.64 7.38 28.77
N TRP A 64 -5.76 8.53 28.11
CA TRP A 64 -5.53 8.68 26.66
C TRP A 64 -4.12 8.26 26.21
N GLU A 65 -3.08 8.73 26.90
CA GLU A 65 -1.69 8.44 26.51
C GLU A 65 -1.36 6.95 26.58
N LYS A 66 -1.85 6.26 27.61
CA LYS A 66 -1.67 4.81 27.70
C LYS A 66 -2.50 4.07 26.64
N TRP A 67 -3.72 4.52 26.38
CA TRP A 67 -4.56 3.93 25.34
C TRP A 67 -3.92 4.03 23.95
N ILE A 68 -3.37 5.20 23.59
CA ILE A 68 -2.76 5.40 22.27
C ILE A 68 -1.43 4.63 22.10
N ASP A 69 -0.67 4.44 23.18
CA ASP A 69 0.52 3.58 23.17
C ASP A 69 0.15 2.10 22.93
N GLU A 70 -0.82 1.59 23.70
CA GLU A 70 -1.31 0.21 23.54
C GLU A 70 -1.95 0.01 22.15
N TYR A 71 -2.66 1.02 21.64
CA TYR A 71 -3.20 1.03 20.28
C TYR A 71 -2.09 0.90 19.23
N ASN A 72 -1.02 1.67 19.35
CA ASN A 72 0.11 1.59 18.42
C ASN A 72 0.78 0.20 18.44
N ASP A 73 0.90 -0.42 19.60
CA ASP A 73 1.42 -1.79 19.69
C ASP A 73 0.49 -2.82 19.05
N GLN A 74 -0.83 -2.68 19.24
CA GLN A 74 -1.82 -3.50 18.52
C GLN A 74 -1.73 -3.31 17.01
N ILE A 75 -1.53 -2.08 16.52
CA ILE A 75 -1.34 -1.83 15.08
C ILE A 75 -0.09 -2.51 14.55
N LYS A 76 1.04 -2.50 15.28
CA LYS A 76 2.24 -3.25 14.88
C LYS A 76 1.95 -4.74 14.76
N GLU A 77 1.24 -5.33 15.73
CA GLU A 77 0.84 -6.74 15.66
C GLU A 77 -0.06 -7.03 14.45
N ARG A 78 -0.99 -6.12 14.14
CA ARG A 78 -1.85 -6.22 12.97
C ARG A 78 -1.07 -6.10 11.66
N VAL A 79 -0.02 -5.29 11.59
CA VAL A 79 0.90 -5.26 10.44
C VAL A 79 1.58 -6.63 10.27
N LEU A 80 2.11 -7.22 11.35
CA LEU A 80 2.73 -8.54 11.31
C LEU A 80 1.75 -9.63 10.85
N LYS A 81 0.51 -9.59 11.35
CA LYS A 81 -0.58 -10.48 10.90
C LYS A 81 -0.88 -10.30 9.40
N GLY A 82 -0.87 -9.05 8.90
CA GLY A 82 -1.05 -8.74 7.48
C GLY A 82 0.06 -9.27 6.59
N GLU A 83 1.30 -9.29 7.08
CA GLU A 83 2.41 -9.95 6.39
C GLU A 83 2.21 -11.48 6.31
N GLU A 84 1.69 -12.11 7.36
CA GLU A 84 1.35 -13.54 7.32
C GLU A 84 0.23 -13.83 6.32
N ASP A 85 -0.81 -13.00 6.27
CA ASP A 85 -1.87 -13.10 5.25
C ASP A 85 -1.29 -12.94 3.84
N THR A 86 -0.29 -12.08 3.66
CA THR A 86 0.42 -11.87 2.39
C THR A 86 1.21 -13.11 1.98
N LEU A 87 1.83 -13.81 2.93
CA LEU A 87 2.47 -15.11 2.69
C LEU A 87 1.47 -16.16 2.22
N ILE A 88 0.24 -16.15 2.75
CA ILE A 88 -0.84 -17.03 2.28
C ILE A 88 -1.26 -16.67 0.86
N ASN A 89 -1.40 -15.39 0.52
CA ASN A 89 -1.67 -14.98 -0.86
C ASN A 89 -0.58 -15.47 -1.82
N PHE A 90 0.69 -15.36 -1.43
CA PHE A 90 1.79 -15.91 -2.21
C PHE A 90 1.70 -17.43 -2.35
N LEU A 91 1.37 -18.15 -1.28
CA LEU A 91 1.14 -19.58 -1.33
C LEU A 91 0.04 -19.95 -2.32
N LEU A 92 -1.06 -19.21 -2.37
CA LEU A 92 -2.23 -19.50 -3.22
C LEU A 92 -2.05 -19.09 -4.69
N PHE A 93 -1.47 -17.91 -4.93
CA PHE A 93 -1.44 -17.28 -6.25
C PHE A 93 -0.06 -17.30 -6.91
N GLY A 94 1.02 -17.39 -6.13
CA GLY A 94 2.39 -17.33 -6.64
C GLY A 94 2.76 -18.49 -7.57
N THR A 95 3.64 -18.24 -8.52
CA THR A 95 4.06 -19.21 -9.54
C THR A 95 5.58 -19.42 -9.58
N SER A 96 6.36 -18.52 -8.97
CA SER A 96 7.82 -18.56 -9.03
C SER A 96 8.45 -19.73 -8.26
N PHE A 97 7.73 -20.32 -7.29
CA PHE A 97 8.21 -21.43 -6.46
C PHE A 97 7.60 -22.79 -6.81
N THR A 98 6.57 -22.84 -7.67
CA THR A 98 5.80 -24.06 -7.94
C THR A 98 5.31 -24.13 -9.39
N LYS A 99 5.16 -25.35 -9.91
CA LYS A 99 4.50 -25.63 -11.20
C LYS A 99 3.01 -25.94 -11.05
N LYS A 100 2.48 -25.96 -9.82
CA LYS A 100 1.06 -26.24 -9.58
C LYS A 100 0.21 -25.08 -10.10
N PRO A 101 -1.01 -25.35 -10.60
CA PRO A 101 -1.92 -24.29 -11.00
C PRO A 101 -2.19 -23.36 -9.82
N ARG A 102 -2.42 -22.09 -10.14
CA ARG A 102 -2.88 -21.09 -9.18
C ARG A 102 -4.27 -21.46 -8.69
N ILE A 103 -4.57 -21.10 -7.44
CA ILE A 103 -5.92 -21.24 -6.91
C ILE A 103 -6.57 -19.86 -6.96
N THR A 104 -7.37 -19.59 -7.99
CA THR A 104 -8.06 -18.28 -8.14
C THR A 104 -9.15 -18.10 -7.08
N ALA A 105 -9.54 -16.86 -6.79
CA ALA A 105 -10.65 -16.56 -5.86
C ALA A 105 -11.94 -17.34 -6.21
N LYS A 106 -12.28 -17.39 -7.50
CA LYS A 106 -13.44 -18.16 -8.01
C LYS A 106 -13.28 -19.67 -7.79
N GLN A 107 -12.07 -20.22 -7.93
CA GLN A 107 -11.82 -21.63 -7.63
C GLN A 107 -11.88 -21.89 -6.13
N LEU A 108 -11.42 -20.95 -5.29
CA LEU A 108 -11.51 -21.06 -3.83
C LEU A 108 -12.96 -21.14 -3.36
N GLU A 109 -13.84 -20.23 -3.82
CA GLU A 109 -15.27 -20.27 -3.48
C GLU A 109 -15.94 -21.59 -3.91
N ASN A 110 -15.60 -22.10 -5.09
CA ASN A 110 -16.19 -23.33 -5.61
C ASN A 110 -15.65 -24.59 -4.91
N LEU A 111 -14.34 -24.64 -4.59
CA LEU A 111 -13.69 -25.79 -3.97
C LEU A 111 -14.02 -25.89 -2.48
N ALA A 112 -14.02 -24.76 -1.76
CA ALA A 112 -14.33 -24.72 -0.33
C ALA A 112 -15.75 -25.23 -0.03
N ASN A 113 -16.72 -24.93 -0.90
CA ASN A 113 -18.11 -25.33 -0.72
C ASN A 113 -18.41 -26.79 -1.12
N LYS A 114 -17.55 -27.43 -1.92
CA LYS A 114 -17.86 -28.74 -2.52
C LYS A 114 -16.95 -29.87 -2.06
N LYS A 115 -15.65 -29.60 -1.87
CA LYS A 115 -14.63 -30.61 -1.53
C LYS A 115 -13.47 -30.01 -0.72
N PRO A 116 -13.67 -29.76 0.58
CA PRO A 116 -12.64 -29.14 1.44
C PRO A 116 -11.32 -29.92 1.49
N GLU A 117 -11.38 -31.25 1.46
CA GLU A 117 -10.18 -32.10 1.52
C GLU A 117 -9.31 -32.01 0.26
N ASP A 118 -9.91 -31.87 -0.91
CA ASP A 118 -9.17 -31.65 -2.17
C ASP A 118 -8.38 -30.33 -2.11
N LEU A 119 -8.98 -29.29 -1.50
CA LEU A 119 -8.33 -27.99 -1.33
C LEU A 119 -7.12 -28.09 -0.39
N ARG A 120 -7.24 -28.82 0.71
CA ARG A 120 -6.15 -29.07 1.65
C ARG A 120 -4.99 -29.81 0.99
N VAL A 121 -5.27 -30.81 0.16
CA VAL A 121 -4.25 -31.56 -0.62
C VAL A 121 -3.53 -30.63 -1.60
N ILE A 122 -4.25 -29.78 -2.33
CA ILE A 122 -3.66 -28.85 -3.29
C ILE A 122 -2.77 -27.82 -2.57
N ILE A 123 -3.25 -27.21 -1.48
CA ILE A 123 -2.48 -26.24 -0.71
C ILE A 123 -1.26 -26.90 -0.07
N GLY A 124 -1.39 -28.10 0.49
CA GLY A 124 -0.27 -28.86 1.06
C GLY A 124 0.81 -29.18 0.03
N ALA A 125 0.43 -29.54 -1.19
CA ALA A 125 1.37 -29.75 -2.28
C ALA A 125 2.15 -28.46 -2.62
N ARG A 126 1.48 -27.30 -2.64
CA ARG A 126 2.12 -26.00 -2.85
C ARG A 126 3.02 -25.60 -1.68
N ALA A 127 2.61 -25.87 -0.44
CA ALA A 127 3.42 -25.63 0.75
C ALA A 127 4.74 -26.43 0.69
N LYS A 128 4.68 -27.69 0.28
CA LYS A 128 5.89 -28.51 0.04
C LYS A 128 6.79 -27.94 -1.04
N ASP A 129 6.22 -27.43 -2.12
CA ASP A 129 6.99 -26.77 -3.18
C ASP A 129 7.66 -25.48 -2.67
N LEU A 130 6.96 -24.67 -1.87
CA LEU A 130 7.52 -23.46 -1.25
C LEU A 130 8.68 -23.81 -0.32
N ILE A 131 8.51 -24.81 0.55
CA ILE A 131 9.57 -25.30 1.45
C ILE A 131 10.79 -25.76 0.64
N ARG A 132 10.59 -26.51 -0.46
CA ARG A 132 11.68 -26.93 -1.34
C ARG A 132 12.39 -25.74 -1.99
N ALA A 133 11.66 -24.71 -2.42
CA ALA A 133 12.25 -23.49 -2.97
C ALA A 133 13.08 -22.73 -1.93
N LEU A 134 12.58 -22.62 -0.68
CA LEU A 134 13.29 -22.01 0.44
C LEU A 134 14.57 -22.75 0.82
N LEU A 135 14.57 -24.09 0.73
CA LEU A 135 15.76 -24.91 0.94
C LEU A 135 16.80 -24.72 -0.17
N ALA A 136 16.35 -24.64 -1.41
CA ALA A 136 17.26 -24.55 -2.55
C ALA A 136 17.93 -23.19 -2.67
N ASN A 137 17.15 -22.10 -2.57
CA ASN A 137 17.67 -20.73 -2.61
C ASN A 137 16.65 -19.75 -1.99
N PRO A 138 16.74 -19.47 -0.68
CA PRO A 138 15.78 -18.61 0.01
C PRO A 138 15.85 -17.15 -0.45
N HIS A 139 16.94 -16.75 -1.13
CA HIS A 139 17.16 -15.37 -1.58
C HIS A 139 17.10 -15.21 -3.11
N LYS A 140 16.56 -16.21 -3.83
CA LYS A 140 16.44 -16.17 -5.30
C LYS A 140 15.62 -14.97 -5.79
N ASN A 141 14.62 -14.57 -5.01
CA ASN A 141 13.84 -13.35 -5.25
C ASN A 141 13.34 -12.76 -3.92
N GLU A 142 12.78 -11.56 -4.00
CA GLU A 142 12.30 -10.80 -2.84
C GLU A 142 11.18 -11.52 -2.08
N ARG A 143 10.33 -12.28 -2.78
CA ARG A 143 9.19 -13.01 -2.18
C ARG A 143 9.63 -14.24 -1.41
N LEU A 144 10.61 -14.98 -1.91
CA LEU A 144 11.24 -16.07 -1.16
C LEU A 144 12.02 -15.53 0.04
N SER A 145 12.70 -14.39 -0.11
CA SER A 145 13.38 -13.73 1.02
C SER A 145 12.39 -13.33 2.10
N PHE A 146 11.23 -12.81 1.70
CA PHE A 146 10.11 -12.52 2.59
C PHE A 146 9.60 -13.78 3.28
N ALA A 147 9.25 -14.82 2.53
CA ALA A 147 8.76 -16.08 3.10
C ALA A 147 9.77 -16.70 4.08
N TYR A 148 11.07 -16.66 3.75
CA TYR A 148 12.15 -17.10 4.64
C TYR A 148 12.21 -16.27 5.93
N GLN A 149 12.10 -14.94 5.83
CA GLN A 149 12.09 -14.05 6.99
C GLN A 149 10.94 -14.39 7.94
N ILE A 150 9.74 -14.65 7.42
CA ILE A 150 8.58 -15.03 8.25
C ILE A 150 8.80 -16.40 8.88
N ILE A 151 9.04 -17.43 8.06
CA ILE A 151 9.03 -18.82 8.48
C ILE A 151 10.22 -19.14 9.38
N VAL A 152 11.43 -18.76 8.97
CA VAL A 152 12.66 -19.16 9.66
C VAL A 152 13.05 -18.14 10.70
N LYS A 153 13.12 -16.85 10.34
CA LYS A 153 13.67 -15.83 11.24
C LYS A 153 12.69 -15.39 12.32
N ARG A 154 11.41 -15.19 11.97
CA ARG A 154 10.40 -14.71 12.93
C ARG A 154 9.69 -15.84 13.67
N LYS A 155 9.26 -16.89 12.97
CA LYS A 155 8.55 -18.03 13.60
C LYS A 155 9.49 -19.10 14.14
N GLY A 156 10.78 -19.06 13.79
CA GLY A 156 11.78 -19.97 14.35
C GLY A 156 11.73 -21.40 13.82
N PHE A 157 11.02 -21.64 12.70
CA PHE A 157 10.96 -22.99 12.13
C PHE A 157 12.31 -23.41 11.53
N ASN A 158 12.78 -24.60 11.88
CA ASN A 158 13.98 -25.19 11.29
C ASN A 158 13.64 -26.01 10.03
N ILE A 159 13.66 -25.38 8.85
CA ILE A 159 13.34 -26.06 7.58
C ILE A 159 14.34 -27.15 7.16
N ASN A 160 15.51 -27.25 7.82
CA ASN A 160 16.51 -28.27 7.50
C ASN A 160 16.16 -29.66 8.07
N THR A 161 15.30 -29.75 9.08
CA THR A 161 14.84 -31.03 9.65
C THR A 161 13.53 -31.49 9.03
N LEU A 162 13.23 -32.80 9.10
CA LEU A 162 11.96 -33.32 8.60
C LEU A 162 10.79 -32.80 9.44
N GLU A 163 10.98 -32.73 10.76
CA GLU A 163 10.02 -32.26 11.74
C GLU A 163 9.70 -30.79 11.51
N GLY A 164 10.71 -29.95 11.31
CA GLY A 164 10.50 -28.53 11.04
C GLY A 164 9.79 -28.28 9.71
N ARG A 165 10.06 -29.08 8.68
CA ARG A 165 9.30 -28.99 7.41
C ARG A 165 7.83 -29.36 7.59
N LYS A 166 7.53 -30.41 8.35
CA LYS A 166 6.14 -30.79 8.66
C LYS A 166 5.44 -29.68 9.45
N ALA A 167 6.13 -29.08 10.42
CA ALA A 167 5.59 -27.97 11.21
C ALA A 167 5.31 -26.73 10.34
N VAL A 168 6.16 -26.41 9.36
CA VAL A 168 5.89 -25.32 8.39
C VAL A 168 4.69 -25.63 7.51
N GLU A 169 4.57 -26.85 7.00
CA GLU A 169 3.41 -27.26 6.21
C GLU A 169 2.11 -27.11 7.01
N GLU A 170 2.09 -27.59 8.25
CA GLU A 170 0.94 -27.45 9.15
C GLU A 170 0.62 -25.99 9.47
N TYR A 171 1.64 -25.18 9.77
CA TYR A 171 1.49 -23.75 10.00
C TYR A 171 0.84 -23.03 8.81
N LEU A 172 1.31 -23.30 7.59
CA LEU A 172 0.75 -22.70 6.37
C LEU A 172 -0.70 -23.14 6.11
N LEU A 173 -1.02 -24.42 6.35
CA LEU A 173 -2.39 -24.94 6.22
C LEU A 173 -3.35 -24.30 7.24
N ASN A 174 -2.93 -24.23 8.50
CA ASN A 174 -3.73 -23.63 9.57
C ASN A 174 -3.98 -22.14 9.34
N ASN A 175 -2.96 -21.40 8.91
CA ASN A 175 -3.13 -19.99 8.56
C ASN A 175 -4.02 -19.80 7.33
N THR A 176 -3.94 -20.69 6.34
CA THR A 176 -4.86 -20.65 5.19
C THR A 176 -6.31 -20.88 5.62
N ALA A 177 -6.56 -21.86 6.49
CA ALA A 177 -7.88 -22.11 7.06
C ALA A 177 -8.42 -20.90 7.85
N ARG A 178 -7.57 -20.25 8.65
CA ARG A 178 -7.91 -19.00 9.36
C ARG A 178 -8.34 -17.90 8.40
N VAL A 179 -7.55 -17.62 7.36
CA VAL A 179 -7.86 -16.58 6.37
C VAL A 179 -9.20 -16.85 5.68
N PHE A 180 -9.52 -18.11 5.38
CA PHE A 180 -10.83 -18.45 4.80
C PHE A 180 -11.99 -18.30 5.79
N ALA A 181 -11.80 -18.68 7.05
CA ALA A 181 -12.82 -18.49 8.08
C ALA A 181 -13.12 -17.00 8.31
N GLU A 182 -12.08 -16.16 8.37
CA GLU A 182 -12.21 -14.70 8.43
C GLU A 182 -12.98 -14.18 7.20
N HIS A 183 -12.63 -14.63 5.99
CA HIS A 183 -13.32 -14.23 4.76
C HIS A 183 -14.80 -14.60 4.74
N ALA A 184 -15.16 -15.82 5.18
CA ALA A 184 -16.55 -16.27 5.24
C ALA A 184 -17.40 -15.44 6.22
N ASN A 185 -16.83 -14.99 7.33
CA ASN A 185 -17.52 -14.12 8.28
C ASN A 185 -17.82 -12.74 7.67
N TYR A 186 -16.94 -12.21 6.81
CA TYR A 186 -17.19 -10.95 6.11
C TYR A 186 -18.30 -11.05 5.09
N LEU A 187 -18.35 -12.14 4.30
CA LEU A 187 -19.45 -12.37 3.37
C LEU A 187 -20.81 -12.41 4.09
N LYS A 188 -20.86 -12.99 5.29
CA LYS A 188 -22.06 -12.97 6.13
C LYS A 188 -22.43 -11.55 6.58
N ALA A 189 -21.46 -10.75 7.05
CA ALA A 189 -21.70 -9.36 7.45
C ALA A 189 -22.23 -8.50 6.30
N LEU A 190 -21.71 -8.70 5.08
CA LEU A 190 -22.19 -8.02 3.88
C LEU A 190 -23.59 -8.47 3.46
N GLU A 191 -23.91 -9.76 3.59
CA GLU A 191 -25.26 -10.26 3.28
C GLU A 191 -26.31 -9.71 4.25
N VAL A 192 -25.94 -9.48 5.53
CA VAL A 192 -26.81 -8.83 6.53
C VAL A 192 -27.08 -7.37 6.17
N ALA A 193 -26.09 -6.65 5.66
CA ALA A 193 -26.20 -5.24 5.28
C ALA A 193 -26.85 -5.00 3.90
N LYS A 194 -27.31 -6.06 3.24
CA LYS A 194 -27.79 -6.03 1.87
C LYS A 194 -29.21 -5.46 1.78
N GLY A 195 -29.43 -4.55 0.83
CA GLY A 195 -30.74 -4.00 0.51
C GLY A 195 -30.78 -2.49 0.41
N ASN A 196 -29.95 -1.80 1.22
CA ASN A 196 -29.75 -0.36 1.13
C ASN A 196 -28.30 -0.05 0.71
N PRO A 197 -28.05 0.49 -0.49
CA PRO A 197 -26.70 0.79 -0.97
C PRO A 197 -25.87 1.70 -0.07
N ALA A 198 -26.52 2.64 0.65
CA ALA A 198 -25.83 3.55 1.56
C ALA A 198 -25.37 2.84 2.84
N GLU A 199 -26.23 2.01 3.44
CA GLU A 199 -25.89 1.20 4.60
C GLU A 199 -24.82 0.16 4.27
N GLU A 200 -24.93 -0.49 3.09
CA GLU A 200 -23.94 -1.44 2.61
C GLU A 200 -22.57 -0.78 2.46
N PHE A 201 -22.52 0.45 1.93
CA PHE A 201 -21.28 1.21 1.80
C PHE A 201 -20.66 1.57 3.17
N ILE A 202 -21.47 1.93 4.15
CA ILE A 202 -21.01 2.21 5.53
C ILE A 202 -20.42 0.94 6.16
N VAL A 203 -21.10 -0.21 6.05
CA VAL A 203 -20.60 -1.48 6.59
C VAL A 203 -19.31 -1.92 5.88
N ARG A 204 -19.24 -1.75 4.56
CA ARG A 204 -18.01 -2.01 3.78
C ARG A 204 -16.84 -1.13 4.22
N SER A 205 -17.12 0.07 4.76
CA SER A 205 -16.10 1.05 5.11
C SER A 205 -15.30 0.72 6.39
N SER A 206 -15.72 -0.26 7.19
CA SER A 206 -14.98 -0.75 8.37
C SER A 206 -14.82 -2.28 8.40
N LEU A 207 -15.07 -2.94 7.26
CA LEU A 207 -15.21 -4.39 7.14
C LEU A 207 -13.98 -5.18 7.61
N TYR A 208 -12.77 -4.61 7.47
CA TYR A 208 -11.50 -5.25 7.81
C TYR A 208 -10.86 -4.70 9.09
N SER A 209 -11.63 -4.01 9.94
CA SER A 209 -11.18 -3.48 11.24
C SER A 209 -10.53 -4.52 12.17
N GLN A 210 -10.85 -5.81 12.01
CA GLN A 210 -10.29 -6.91 12.80
C GLN A 210 -9.21 -7.73 12.06
N ARG A 211 -8.87 -7.35 10.82
CA ARG A 211 -7.89 -8.07 9.99
C ARG A 211 -6.48 -7.55 10.23
N GLY A 212 -5.50 -8.39 9.90
CA GLY A 212 -4.14 -7.92 9.66
C GLY A 212 -4.10 -6.90 8.52
N LEU A 213 -3.22 -5.92 8.65
CA LEU A 213 -3.12 -4.77 7.74
C LEU A 213 -2.37 -5.20 6.47
N SER A 214 -3.10 -5.31 5.36
CA SER A 214 -2.51 -5.68 4.07
C SER A 214 -1.88 -4.44 3.43
N PHE A 215 -0.67 -4.61 2.92
CA PHE A 215 0.03 -3.56 2.20
C PHE A 215 -0.14 -3.66 0.67
N ASP A 216 -1.02 -4.53 0.16
CA ASP A 216 -1.14 -4.73 -1.29
C ASP A 216 -1.66 -3.48 -2.01
N THR A 217 -1.09 -3.18 -3.17
CA THR A 217 -1.54 -2.11 -4.06
C THR A 217 -2.05 -2.69 -5.38
N GLN A 218 -2.98 -1.99 -6.04
CA GLN A 218 -3.57 -2.40 -7.31
C GLN A 218 -3.72 -1.20 -8.23
N LEU A 219 -3.74 -1.45 -9.55
CA LEU A 219 -3.90 -0.37 -10.53
C LEU A 219 -5.32 0.23 -10.50
N ALA A 220 -6.36 -0.61 -10.35
CA ALA A 220 -7.75 -0.22 -10.56
C ALA A 220 -8.23 0.96 -9.68
N PRO A 221 -7.97 1.00 -8.36
CA PRO A 221 -8.31 2.17 -7.53
C PRO A 221 -7.76 3.50 -8.05
N ASN A 222 -6.61 3.50 -8.74
CA ASN A 222 -6.02 4.72 -9.29
C ASN A 222 -6.79 5.25 -10.50
N TYR A 223 -7.50 4.38 -11.24
CA TYR A 223 -8.43 4.81 -12.28
C TYR A 223 -9.62 5.57 -11.67
N ALA A 224 -10.20 5.06 -10.58
CA ALA A 224 -11.29 5.75 -9.88
C ALA A 224 -10.84 7.09 -9.29
N ILE A 225 -9.58 7.21 -8.83
CA ILE A 225 -9.01 8.50 -8.43
C ILE A 225 -8.82 9.45 -9.62
N GLU A 226 -8.32 8.99 -10.78
CA GLU A 226 -8.20 9.85 -11.97
C GLU A 226 -9.59 10.35 -12.43
N ASP A 227 -10.60 9.47 -12.43
CA ASP A 227 -11.97 9.85 -12.74
C ASP A 227 -12.55 10.87 -11.75
N ALA A 228 -12.35 10.65 -10.45
CA ALA A 228 -12.73 11.60 -9.39
C ALA A 228 -12.07 12.97 -9.61
N LEU A 229 -10.76 13.00 -9.80
CA LEU A 229 -10.00 14.24 -10.05
C LEU A 229 -10.49 14.97 -11.31
N SER A 230 -10.76 14.24 -12.39
CA SER A 230 -11.32 14.77 -13.64
C SER A 230 -12.69 15.41 -13.40
N LYS A 231 -13.58 14.75 -12.65
CA LYS A 231 -14.92 15.27 -12.32
C LYS A 231 -14.86 16.51 -11.43
N ILE A 232 -14.06 16.49 -10.37
CA ILE A 232 -13.88 17.64 -9.47
C ILE A 232 -13.25 18.82 -10.22
N HIS A 233 -12.27 18.58 -11.09
CA HIS A 233 -11.66 19.61 -11.95
C HIS A 233 -12.69 20.23 -12.88
N LYS A 234 -13.51 19.41 -13.57
CA LYS A 234 -14.57 19.91 -14.47
C LYS A 234 -15.62 20.77 -13.76
N GLN A 235 -15.84 20.57 -12.47
CA GLN A 235 -16.71 21.40 -11.64
C GLN A 235 -16.04 22.71 -11.17
N GLY A 236 -14.77 22.95 -11.52
CA GLY A 236 -14.03 24.14 -11.11
C GLY A 236 -13.64 24.16 -9.63
N LEU A 237 -13.71 23.01 -8.95
CA LEU A 237 -13.49 22.91 -7.51
C LEU A 237 -12.01 22.70 -7.15
N LEU A 238 -11.21 22.13 -8.05
CA LEU A 238 -9.76 21.97 -7.88
C LEU A 238 -9.01 23.18 -8.41
N LYS A 239 -8.06 23.66 -7.61
CA LYS A 239 -6.99 24.56 -8.04
C LYS A 239 -5.75 23.74 -8.41
N THR A 240 -4.68 24.42 -8.79
CA THR A 240 -3.36 23.80 -8.91
C THR A 240 -2.99 23.06 -7.62
N ILE A 241 -2.50 21.83 -7.79
CA ILE A 241 -2.04 20.92 -6.75
C ILE A 241 -0.51 20.93 -6.79
N LYS A 242 0.11 21.38 -5.70
CA LYS A 242 1.55 21.41 -5.46
C LYS A 242 1.98 20.35 -4.46
N ARG A 243 1.13 20.00 -3.49
CA ARG A 243 1.48 19.05 -2.42
C ARG A 243 0.41 18.00 -2.26
N VAL A 244 0.82 16.74 -2.38
CA VAL A 244 -0.05 15.57 -2.27
C VAL A 244 0.46 14.65 -1.18
N ALA A 245 -0.44 14.15 -0.33
CA ALA A 245 -0.16 12.99 0.50
C ALA A 245 -0.90 11.75 -0.01
N ILE A 246 -0.26 10.60 0.07
CA ILE A 246 -0.86 9.30 -0.24
C ILE A 246 -0.70 8.42 0.99
N ILE A 247 -1.81 8.10 1.64
CA ILE A 247 -1.85 7.19 2.78
C ILE A 247 -2.01 5.77 2.25
N GLY A 248 -1.14 4.86 2.67
CA GLY A 248 -1.12 3.47 2.21
C GLY A 248 -0.81 3.34 0.70
N PRO A 249 0.35 3.84 0.20
CA PRO A 249 0.70 3.70 -1.22
C PRO A 249 0.81 2.23 -1.68
N GLY A 250 1.03 1.33 -0.70
CA GLY A 250 1.08 -0.11 -0.86
C GLY A 250 2.25 -0.61 -1.71
N LEU A 251 2.34 -1.93 -1.81
CA LEU A 251 3.38 -2.69 -2.49
C LEU A 251 2.74 -3.93 -3.11
N ASP A 252 2.89 -4.08 -4.42
CA ASP A 252 2.38 -5.17 -5.21
C ASP A 252 3.22 -6.42 -4.91
N PHE A 253 2.79 -7.18 -3.90
CA PHE A 253 3.48 -8.37 -3.48
C PHE A 253 3.11 -9.55 -4.34
N THR A 254 1.83 -9.85 -4.45
CA THR A 254 1.33 -10.88 -5.36
C THR A 254 -0.03 -10.40 -5.79
N ASP A 255 -0.13 -9.89 -7.01
CA ASP A 255 -1.38 -9.36 -7.54
C ASP A 255 -2.53 -10.33 -7.24
N LYS A 256 -3.48 -9.91 -6.41
CA LYS A 256 -4.60 -10.75 -5.96
C LYS A 256 -5.63 -11.00 -7.06
N GLN A 257 -5.68 -10.13 -8.07
CA GLN A 257 -6.60 -10.26 -9.21
C GLN A 257 -5.94 -11.02 -10.35
N GLU A 258 -4.72 -10.62 -10.70
CA GLU A 258 -4.02 -11.12 -11.88
C GLU A 258 -3.03 -12.23 -11.55
N GLY A 259 -2.59 -12.36 -10.30
CA GLY A 259 -1.91 -13.54 -9.77
C GLY A 259 -0.52 -13.80 -10.32
N TYR A 260 0.27 -12.77 -10.64
CA TYR A 260 1.62 -12.97 -11.18
C TYR A 260 2.69 -12.38 -10.27
N ASP A 261 3.62 -13.23 -9.85
CA ASP A 261 4.84 -12.91 -9.12
C ASP A 261 6.08 -12.89 -10.03
N ILE A 262 5.84 -12.65 -11.32
CA ILE A 262 6.80 -12.79 -12.43
C ILE A 262 7.59 -11.50 -12.71
N TYR A 263 7.29 -10.43 -11.98
CA TYR A 263 7.96 -9.14 -12.04
C TYR A 263 8.39 -8.69 -10.63
N PRO A 264 9.36 -7.77 -10.50
CA PRO A 264 9.83 -7.26 -9.20
C PRO A 264 8.70 -6.62 -8.36
N LEU A 265 8.89 -6.53 -7.04
CA LEU A 265 7.96 -5.80 -6.19
C LEU A 265 7.87 -4.33 -6.64
N GLN A 266 6.68 -3.73 -6.53
CA GLN A 266 6.48 -2.35 -6.96
C GLN A 266 5.36 -1.65 -6.18
N SER A 267 5.52 -0.35 -5.90
CA SER A 267 4.39 0.53 -5.60
C SER A 267 3.84 1.10 -6.91
N ILE A 268 2.51 1.20 -7.02
CA ILE A 268 1.83 1.68 -8.24
C ILE A 268 1.25 3.09 -8.01
N GLN A 269 0.55 3.26 -6.89
CA GLN A 269 -0.27 4.46 -6.64
C GLN A 269 0.50 5.78 -6.72
N PRO A 270 1.68 5.96 -6.09
CA PRO A 270 2.41 7.24 -6.20
C PRO A 270 2.67 7.67 -7.63
N PHE A 271 3.06 6.73 -8.49
CA PHE A 271 3.37 7.02 -9.90
C PHE A 271 2.11 7.25 -10.74
N ALA A 272 1.04 6.48 -10.50
CA ALA A 272 -0.23 6.70 -11.16
C ALA A 272 -0.80 8.10 -10.84
N ILE A 273 -0.73 8.53 -9.57
CA ILE A 273 -1.19 9.86 -9.15
C ILE A 273 -0.36 10.98 -9.76
N ILE A 274 0.98 10.88 -9.78
CA ILE A 274 1.83 11.88 -10.45
C ILE A 274 1.46 12.00 -11.93
N ASP A 275 1.28 10.86 -12.62
CA ASP A 275 0.89 10.83 -14.03
C ASP A 275 -0.47 11.50 -14.26
N SER A 276 -1.49 11.13 -13.48
CA SER A 276 -2.85 11.68 -13.58
C SER A 276 -2.88 13.19 -13.30
N LEU A 277 -2.17 13.68 -12.29
CA LEU A 277 -2.12 15.12 -11.98
C LEU A 277 -1.49 15.94 -13.11
N ILE A 278 -0.43 15.44 -13.73
CA ILE A 278 0.19 16.09 -14.89
C ILE A 278 -0.71 15.98 -16.12
N LYS A 279 -1.31 14.80 -16.36
CA LYS A 279 -2.20 14.53 -17.50
C LYS A 279 -3.45 15.41 -17.49
N LEU A 280 -4.01 15.67 -16.31
CA LEU A 280 -5.19 16.52 -16.11
C LEU A 280 -4.84 18.02 -16.02
N GLY A 281 -3.56 18.41 -16.11
CA GLY A 281 -3.14 19.81 -15.97
C GLY A 281 -3.32 20.38 -14.56
N LEU A 282 -3.47 19.51 -13.55
CA LEU A 282 -3.62 19.90 -12.15
C LEU A 282 -2.29 20.21 -11.47
N SER A 283 -1.18 19.72 -12.03
CA SER A 283 0.17 19.93 -11.49
C SER A 283 1.23 19.91 -12.58
N ASN A 284 2.46 20.29 -12.21
CA ASN A 284 3.64 20.19 -13.06
C ASN A 284 4.84 19.68 -12.25
N GLU A 285 5.84 19.12 -12.95
CA GLU A 285 6.98 18.44 -12.31
C GLU A 285 7.90 19.33 -11.46
N LYS A 286 7.86 20.65 -11.64
CA LYS A 286 8.76 21.57 -10.93
C LYS A 286 8.24 21.95 -9.56
N GLU A 287 6.93 21.89 -9.35
CA GLU A 287 6.28 22.34 -8.12
C GLU A 287 5.66 21.20 -7.31
N LEU A 288 5.50 20.01 -7.89
CA LEU A 288 4.84 18.89 -7.24
C LEU A 288 5.75 18.23 -6.19
N VAL A 289 5.22 18.06 -4.99
CA VAL A 289 5.79 17.24 -3.91
C VAL A 289 4.77 16.16 -3.56
N VAL A 290 5.22 14.90 -3.55
CA VAL A 290 4.39 13.75 -3.16
C VAL A 290 4.96 13.12 -1.90
N VAL A 291 4.19 13.16 -0.82
CA VAL A 291 4.53 12.51 0.44
C VAL A 291 3.73 11.21 0.53
N THR A 292 4.34 10.12 0.94
CA THR A 292 3.62 8.87 1.18
C THR A 292 3.68 8.50 2.65
N PHE A 293 2.55 8.12 3.23
CA PHE A 293 2.42 7.66 4.61
C PHE A 293 2.12 6.18 4.64
N ASP A 294 2.95 5.39 5.31
CA ASP A 294 2.66 3.98 5.54
C ASP A 294 3.20 3.56 6.91
N ILE A 295 2.51 2.62 7.55
CA ILE A 295 2.93 1.96 8.80
C ILE A 295 3.83 0.76 8.54
N SER A 296 3.92 0.30 7.29
CA SER A 296 4.75 -0.82 6.89
C SER A 296 6.16 -0.36 6.53
N ASP A 297 7.14 -0.75 7.34
CA ASP A 297 8.57 -0.56 7.06
C ASP A 297 8.95 -1.02 5.65
N ARG A 298 8.36 -2.14 5.20
CA ARG A 298 8.66 -2.72 3.89
C ARG A 298 8.25 -1.80 2.75
N VAL A 299 7.07 -1.20 2.85
CA VAL A 299 6.56 -0.25 1.84
C VAL A 299 7.44 0.99 1.82
N ASN A 300 7.74 1.55 3.00
CA ASN A 300 8.60 2.73 3.12
C ASN A 300 10.01 2.46 2.59
N GLN A 301 10.62 1.32 2.94
CA GLN A 301 11.94 0.92 2.45
C GLN A 301 11.97 0.72 0.93
N HIS A 302 10.91 0.15 0.34
CA HIS A 302 10.80 -0.01 -1.11
C HIS A 302 10.84 1.35 -1.82
N LEU A 303 9.99 2.29 -1.39
CA LEU A 303 9.95 3.64 -1.96
C LEU A 303 11.24 4.41 -1.71
N CYS A 304 11.85 4.25 -0.54
CA CYS A 304 13.15 4.85 -0.25
C CYS A 304 14.26 4.34 -1.15
N ASN A 305 14.30 3.03 -1.40
CA ASN A 305 15.24 2.45 -2.34
C ASN A 305 14.97 2.93 -3.77
N ALA A 306 13.71 3.11 -4.17
CA ALA A 306 13.34 3.68 -5.46
C ALA A 306 13.89 5.12 -5.60
N VAL A 307 13.68 5.99 -4.61
CA VAL A 307 14.19 7.37 -4.60
C VAL A 307 15.72 7.41 -4.59
N LYS A 308 16.38 6.57 -3.78
CA LYS A 308 17.84 6.45 -3.74
C LYS A 308 18.39 6.03 -5.11
N ASN A 309 17.80 5.04 -5.75
CA ASN A 309 18.19 4.60 -7.08
C ASN A 309 17.97 5.70 -8.13
N ALA A 310 16.88 6.45 -8.03
CA ALA A 310 16.61 7.59 -8.91
C ALA A 310 17.64 8.73 -8.72
N ASN A 311 18.12 8.96 -7.50
CA ASN A 311 19.22 9.89 -7.23
C ASN A 311 20.53 9.48 -7.92
N LEU A 312 20.74 8.17 -8.12
CA LEU A 312 21.83 7.62 -8.93
C LEU A 312 21.51 7.57 -10.44
N GLY A 313 20.42 8.22 -10.88
CA GLY A 313 20.02 8.27 -12.29
C GLY A 313 19.34 7.00 -12.81
N LYS A 314 19.01 6.04 -11.95
CA LYS A 314 18.34 4.80 -12.37
C LYS A 314 16.83 5.02 -12.53
N ASN A 315 16.28 4.49 -13.62
CA ASN A 315 14.84 4.49 -13.85
C ASN A 315 14.14 3.48 -12.93
N TYR A 316 12.89 3.79 -12.57
CA TYR A 316 11.99 2.84 -11.93
C TYR A 316 11.15 2.13 -12.99
N HIS A 317 10.95 0.83 -12.89
CA HIS A 317 10.14 0.08 -13.85
C HIS A 317 8.78 -0.26 -13.27
N LEU A 318 7.72 0.23 -13.92
CA LEU A 318 6.35 -0.07 -13.56
C LEU A 318 5.81 -1.17 -14.49
N TRP A 319 5.31 -2.25 -13.90
CA TRP A 319 4.72 -3.40 -14.58
C TRP A 319 3.21 -3.37 -14.41
N LEU A 320 2.48 -3.42 -15.51
CA LEU A 320 1.03 -3.24 -15.52
C LEU A 320 0.39 -4.47 -16.19
N PRO A 321 0.15 -5.55 -15.43
CA PRO A 321 -0.62 -6.70 -15.91
C PRO A 321 -2.08 -6.32 -16.18
N LEU A 322 -2.75 -7.10 -17.02
CA LEU A 322 -4.18 -7.03 -17.29
C LEU A 322 -4.72 -8.40 -17.71
N ASP A 323 -5.67 -8.97 -16.97
CA ASP A 323 -6.29 -10.25 -17.34
C ASP A 323 -7.06 -10.04 -18.63
N SER A 324 -6.87 -10.92 -19.59
CA SER A 324 -7.74 -10.97 -20.77
C SER A 324 -8.98 -11.84 -20.54
N ASN A 325 -9.07 -12.56 -19.41
CA ASN A 325 -10.28 -13.32 -19.04
C ASN A 325 -11.33 -12.45 -18.34
N VAL A 326 -10.98 -11.24 -17.90
CA VAL A 326 -11.94 -10.28 -17.35
C VAL A 326 -12.57 -9.50 -18.50
N SER A 327 -13.89 -9.37 -18.49
CA SER A 327 -14.61 -8.44 -19.36
C SER A 327 -14.47 -7.00 -18.84
N TRP A 328 -13.30 -6.39 -19.03
CA TRP A 328 -13.03 -5.01 -18.60
C TRP A 328 -13.88 -3.99 -19.38
N LYS A 329 -14.30 -2.92 -18.69
CA LYS A 329 -14.93 -1.75 -19.32
C LYS A 329 -13.93 -1.05 -20.24
N LYS A 330 -14.42 -0.45 -21.33
CA LYS A 330 -13.58 0.20 -22.33
C LYS A 330 -12.74 1.32 -21.72
N GLU A 331 -13.34 2.09 -20.83
CA GLU A 331 -12.73 3.25 -20.16
C GLU A 331 -11.56 2.81 -19.28
N TYR A 332 -11.69 1.69 -18.55
CA TYR A 332 -10.59 1.12 -17.78
C TYR A 332 -9.45 0.61 -18.67
N ILE A 333 -9.77 -0.03 -19.80
CA ILE A 333 -8.76 -0.45 -20.79
C ILE A 333 -8.02 0.78 -21.34
N ASP A 334 -8.72 1.88 -21.61
CA ASP A 334 -8.12 3.11 -22.13
C ASP A 334 -7.25 3.81 -21.06
N TYR A 335 -7.66 3.78 -19.79
CA TYR A 335 -6.80 4.16 -18.67
C TYR A 335 -5.55 3.26 -18.60
N TRP A 336 -5.72 1.93 -18.60
CA TRP A 336 -4.61 0.97 -18.58
C TRP A 336 -3.67 1.16 -19.76
N LYS A 337 -4.11 1.64 -20.94
CA LYS A 337 -3.21 1.94 -22.07
C LYS A 337 -2.41 3.21 -21.87
N THR A 338 -2.94 4.19 -21.15
CA THR A 338 -2.42 5.56 -21.08
C THR A 338 -1.71 5.91 -19.78
N VAL A 339 -2.04 5.24 -18.68
CA VAL A 339 -1.39 5.47 -17.38
C VAL A 339 0.13 5.34 -17.49
N GLY A 340 0.81 6.30 -16.88
CA GLY A 340 2.27 6.43 -16.77
C GLY A 340 2.96 7.03 -18.00
N GLN A 341 2.22 7.41 -19.05
CA GLN A 341 2.81 7.96 -20.28
C GLN A 341 3.36 9.40 -20.12
N LYS A 342 2.91 10.18 -19.14
CA LYS A 342 3.47 11.52 -18.86
C LYS A 342 4.80 11.45 -18.13
N ILE A 343 5.02 10.39 -17.35
CA ILE A 343 6.17 10.27 -16.46
C ILE A 343 7.22 9.24 -16.91
N GLY A 344 6.88 8.41 -17.89
CA GLY A 344 7.72 7.32 -18.36
C GLY A 344 7.63 7.07 -19.85
N LYS A 345 8.47 6.15 -20.33
CA LYS A 345 8.42 5.66 -21.71
C LYS A 345 8.15 4.16 -21.72
N PRO A 346 7.49 3.62 -22.76
CA PRO A 346 7.37 2.18 -22.95
C PRO A 346 8.74 1.52 -22.89
N ALA A 347 8.82 0.40 -22.18
CA ALA A 347 10.03 -0.39 -22.03
C ALA A 347 9.81 -1.81 -22.56
N ARG A 348 10.88 -2.43 -23.05
CA ARG A 348 10.82 -3.75 -23.68
C ARG A 348 10.56 -4.83 -22.63
N LEU A 349 9.50 -5.62 -22.82
CA LEU A 349 9.22 -6.77 -21.98
C LEU A 349 10.22 -7.90 -22.24
N PRO A 350 10.65 -8.64 -21.19
CA PRO A 350 11.29 -9.94 -21.34
C PRO A 350 10.46 -10.88 -22.23
N ALA A 351 11.14 -11.61 -23.12
CA ALA A 351 10.47 -12.43 -24.15
C ALA A 351 9.55 -13.53 -23.56
N ASN A 352 9.93 -14.09 -22.41
CA ASN A 352 9.16 -15.12 -21.71
C ASN A 352 7.83 -14.61 -21.11
N LEU A 353 7.70 -13.30 -20.87
CA LEU A 353 6.49 -12.73 -20.28
C LEU A 353 5.38 -12.49 -21.31
N GLY A 354 5.75 -12.31 -22.59
CA GLY A 354 4.77 -12.17 -23.68
C GLY A 354 4.04 -13.46 -24.07
N LEU A 355 4.41 -14.59 -23.47
CA LEU A 355 3.88 -15.92 -23.79
C LEU A 355 2.87 -16.45 -22.78
N ILE A 356 2.55 -15.68 -21.74
CA ILE A 356 1.61 -16.12 -20.71
C ILE A 356 0.19 -16.01 -21.27
N PRO A 357 -0.55 -17.13 -21.40
CA PRO A 357 -1.89 -17.11 -21.94
C PRO A 357 -2.80 -16.18 -21.14
N ASN A 358 -3.62 -15.42 -21.87
CA ASN A 358 -4.63 -14.51 -21.32
C ASN A 358 -4.07 -13.41 -20.41
N LEU A 359 -2.77 -13.10 -20.45
CA LEU A 359 -2.19 -11.96 -19.74
C LEU A 359 -1.67 -10.93 -20.75
N LYS A 360 -2.18 -9.70 -20.66
CA LYS A 360 -1.55 -8.54 -21.29
C LYS A 360 -0.63 -7.88 -20.28
N MET A 361 0.50 -7.37 -20.76
CA MET A 361 1.48 -6.71 -19.92
C MET A 361 1.97 -5.44 -20.60
N ARG A 362 2.09 -4.35 -19.83
CA ARG A 362 2.86 -3.16 -20.19
C ARG A 362 4.00 -3.01 -19.19
N MET A 363 5.15 -2.57 -19.68
CA MET A 363 6.23 -2.09 -18.82
C MET A 363 6.58 -0.67 -19.21
N LEU A 364 6.73 0.19 -18.20
CA LEU A 364 7.14 1.58 -18.34
C LEU A 364 8.45 1.80 -17.60
N SER A 365 9.39 2.48 -18.24
CA SER A 365 10.59 3.00 -17.58
C SER A 365 10.31 4.44 -17.16
N LEU A 366 10.05 4.64 -15.88
CA LEU A 366 9.75 5.93 -15.27
C LEU A 366 11.04 6.73 -15.12
N GLN A 367 11.00 8.00 -15.52
CA GLN A 367 12.19 8.84 -15.48
C GLN A 367 12.55 9.18 -14.02
N PRO A 368 13.85 9.24 -13.66
CA PRO A 368 14.26 9.41 -12.26
C PRO A 368 13.73 10.70 -11.64
N ARG A 369 13.57 11.76 -12.44
CA ARG A 369 13.03 13.05 -11.97
C ARG A 369 11.64 12.96 -11.35
N TYR A 370 10.77 12.07 -11.82
CA TYR A 370 9.44 11.88 -11.23
C TYR A 370 9.49 11.01 -9.98
N VAL A 371 10.39 10.04 -9.95
CA VAL A 371 10.60 9.19 -8.75
C VAL A 371 11.12 10.03 -7.59
N LYS A 372 11.97 11.02 -7.87
CA LYS A 372 12.50 11.97 -6.87
C LYS A 372 11.47 12.90 -6.24
N LEU A 373 10.25 12.99 -6.79
CA LEU A 373 9.17 13.78 -6.18
C LEU A 373 8.61 13.14 -4.91
N ILE A 374 8.92 11.86 -4.69
CA ILE A 374 8.38 11.05 -3.61
C ILE A 374 9.22 11.20 -2.34
N ILE A 375 8.56 11.49 -1.22
CA ILE A 375 9.13 11.53 0.12
C ILE A 375 8.37 10.50 0.98
N PRO A 376 8.95 9.30 1.19
CA PRO A 376 8.34 8.29 2.04
C PRO A 376 8.49 8.67 3.52
N VAL A 377 7.40 8.52 4.27
CA VAL A 377 7.35 8.78 5.71
C VAL A 377 6.63 7.63 6.41
N GLU A 378 7.31 7.02 7.37
CA GLU A 378 6.69 6.08 8.30
C GLU A 378 5.78 6.84 9.25
N LEU A 379 4.48 6.57 9.19
CA LEU A 379 3.46 7.31 9.93
C LEU A 379 2.19 6.48 10.10
N ASN A 380 1.70 6.38 11.34
CA ASN A 380 0.36 5.88 11.61
C ASN A 380 -0.63 7.04 11.62
N VAL A 381 -1.46 7.15 10.59
CA VAL A 381 -2.36 8.30 10.40
C VAL A 381 -3.41 8.45 11.51
N VAL A 382 -3.69 7.37 12.24
CA VAL A 382 -4.63 7.40 13.37
C VAL A 382 -3.97 8.05 14.58
N SER A 383 -2.73 7.70 14.93
CA SER A 383 -2.10 8.20 16.14
C SER A 383 -1.24 9.45 15.93
N ASP A 384 -0.69 9.65 14.74
CA ASP A 384 0.30 10.67 14.44
C ASP A 384 -0.04 11.48 13.17
N ARG A 385 0.50 12.69 13.09
CA ARG A 385 0.49 13.56 11.92
C ARG A 385 1.81 14.29 11.74
N LEU A 386 2.02 14.87 10.56
CA LEU A 386 3.13 15.80 10.36
C LEU A 386 2.82 17.16 11.00
N MET A 387 3.82 17.75 11.64
CA MET A 387 3.81 19.18 11.98
C MET A 387 4.16 20.00 10.74
N LEU A 388 3.16 20.64 10.15
CA LEU A 388 3.30 21.41 8.91
C LEU A 388 3.02 22.89 9.16
N ASN A 389 3.85 23.75 8.59
CA ASN A 389 3.48 25.16 8.44
C ASN A 389 2.41 25.31 7.32
N ASN A 390 1.83 26.51 7.18
CA ASN A 390 0.74 26.74 6.22
C ASN A 390 1.12 26.49 4.75
N GLU A 391 2.39 26.70 4.37
CA GLU A 391 2.89 26.47 3.01
C GLU A 391 3.17 24.97 2.75
N GLU A 392 3.37 24.20 3.81
CA GLU A 392 3.64 22.77 3.76
C GLU A 392 2.38 21.90 3.82
N LYS A 393 1.21 22.48 4.15
CA LYS A 393 -0.07 21.76 4.17
C LYS A 393 -0.43 21.23 2.78
N PHE A 394 -1.11 20.09 2.75
CA PHE A 394 -1.45 19.39 1.52
C PHE A 394 -2.66 20.01 0.82
N ASP A 395 -2.61 20.01 -0.51
CA ASP A 395 -3.75 20.39 -1.36
C ASP A 395 -4.70 19.20 -1.55
N LEU A 396 -4.12 18.00 -1.56
CA LEU A 396 -4.80 16.74 -1.80
C LEU A 396 -4.20 15.65 -0.91
N ILE A 397 -5.05 14.87 -0.26
CA ILE A 397 -4.71 13.63 0.43
C ILE A 397 -5.53 12.51 -0.19
N ILE A 398 -4.90 11.37 -0.48
CA ILE A 398 -5.55 10.18 -1.05
C ILE A 398 -5.40 9.02 -0.06
N ALA A 399 -6.49 8.29 0.18
CA ALA A 399 -6.52 7.12 1.04
C ALA A 399 -7.50 6.08 0.46
N THR A 400 -7.01 5.20 -0.41
CA THR A 400 -7.83 4.12 -1.00
C THR A 400 -7.53 2.80 -0.32
N ASN A 401 -8.56 2.06 0.10
CA ASN A 401 -8.45 0.79 0.81
C ASN A 401 -7.65 0.88 2.11
N VAL A 402 -7.66 2.06 2.75
CA VAL A 402 -7.00 2.30 4.04
C VAL A 402 -8.01 2.22 5.18
N PHE A 403 -9.08 3.02 5.12
CA PHE A 403 -10.03 3.14 6.22
C PHE A 403 -10.87 1.90 6.47
N VAL A 404 -10.99 1.02 5.49
CA VAL A 404 -11.58 -0.32 5.63
C VAL A 404 -10.95 -1.14 6.78
N TYR A 405 -9.70 -0.85 7.14
CA TYR A 405 -9.00 -1.53 8.24
C TYR A 405 -9.17 -0.87 9.61
N TYR A 406 -9.94 0.20 9.69
CA TYR A 406 -10.16 0.93 10.92
C TYR A 406 -11.65 0.92 11.28
N ASP A 407 -11.96 0.90 12.57
CA ASP A 407 -13.31 1.14 13.04
C ASP A 407 -13.68 2.64 12.98
N VAL A 408 -14.94 2.96 13.24
CA VAL A 408 -15.45 4.34 13.12
C VAL A 408 -14.71 5.31 14.06
N PHE A 409 -14.28 4.84 15.24
CA PHE A 409 -13.57 5.69 16.19
C PHE A 409 -12.16 6.01 15.67
N GLU A 410 -11.41 5.00 15.27
CA GLU A 410 -10.07 5.13 14.67
C GLU A 410 -10.10 6.01 13.41
N GLN A 411 -11.10 5.82 12.55
CA GLN A 411 -11.31 6.62 11.34
C GLN A 411 -11.53 8.11 11.68
N THR A 412 -12.26 8.40 12.76
CA THR A 412 -12.54 9.78 13.18
C THR A 412 -11.29 10.47 13.71
N ILE A 413 -10.42 9.75 14.44
CA ILE A 413 -9.11 10.29 14.86
C ILE A 413 -8.22 10.53 13.65
N ALA A 414 -8.19 9.60 12.69
CA ALA A 414 -7.45 9.81 11.44
C ALA A 414 -7.96 11.03 10.66
N LEU A 415 -9.29 11.24 10.62
CA LEU A 415 -9.88 12.40 9.97
C LEU A 415 -9.48 13.72 10.64
N LEU A 416 -9.38 13.75 11.97
CA LEU A 416 -8.83 14.87 12.73
C LEU A 416 -7.39 15.18 12.30
N ASN A 417 -6.50 14.19 12.29
CA ASN A 417 -5.12 14.35 11.86
C ASN A 417 -4.99 14.81 10.40
N ILE A 418 -5.81 14.25 9.50
CA ILE A 418 -5.89 14.64 8.09
C ILE A 418 -6.34 16.09 7.96
N SER A 419 -7.31 16.53 8.77
CA SER A 419 -7.78 17.92 8.74
C SER A 419 -6.69 18.91 9.12
N GLU A 420 -5.80 18.54 10.04
CA GLU A 420 -4.68 19.40 10.43
C GLU A 420 -3.59 19.48 9.35
N MET A 421 -3.40 18.40 8.59
CA MET A 421 -2.43 18.33 7.50
C MET A 421 -2.94 18.94 6.18
N LEU A 422 -4.26 19.02 5.97
CA LEU A 422 -4.87 19.64 4.79
C LEU A 422 -4.89 21.17 4.90
N ARG A 423 -4.62 21.87 3.80
CA ARG A 423 -4.88 23.32 3.74
C ARG A 423 -6.39 23.59 3.71
N PRO A 424 -6.87 24.78 4.12
CA PRO A 424 -8.26 25.16 3.92
C PRO A 424 -8.66 25.05 2.45
N GLY A 425 -9.79 24.39 2.18
CA GLY A 425 -10.27 24.08 0.82
C GLY A 425 -9.54 22.93 0.13
N GLY A 426 -8.56 22.29 0.76
CA GLY A 426 -7.91 21.06 0.27
C GLY A 426 -8.84 19.84 0.34
N PHE A 427 -8.46 18.78 -0.38
CA PHE A 427 -9.31 17.61 -0.60
C PHE A 427 -8.74 16.33 0.03
N LEU A 428 -9.61 15.51 0.60
CA LEU A 428 -9.37 14.09 0.88
C LEU A 428 -10.20 13.27 -0.12
N LEU A 429 -9.56 12.35 -0.83
CA LEU A 429 -10.23 11.35 -1.66
C LEU A 429 -10.09 9.96 -1.03
N SER A 430 -11.22 9.34 -0.74
CA SER A 430 -11.28 8.04 -0.07
C SER A 430 -12.35 7.16 -0.73
N ASN A 431 -12.11 5.85 -0.81
CA ASN A 431 -13.12 4.88 -1.24
C ASN A 431 -13.91 4.27 -0.06
N ASN A 432 -13.82 4.88 1.12
CA ASN A 432 -14.55 4.53 2.32
C ASN A 432 -15.34 5.76 2.82
N ALA A 433 -16.56 5.54 3.29
CA ALA A 433 -17.31 6.49 4.08
C ALA A 433 -16.65 6.64 5.46
N ILE A 434 -16.43 7.89 5.85
CA ILE A 434 -15.90 8.27 7.16
C ILE A 434 -16.97 9.10 7.86
N LEU A 435 -17.15 8.88 9.16
CA LEU A 435 -18.06 9.66 9.98
C LEU A 435 -17.58 11.13 10.10
N GLU A 436 -18.46 12.06 9.75
CA GLU A 436 -18.19 13.50 9.83
C GLU A 436 -18.69 14.06 11.16
N LEU A 437 -17.77 14.36 12.08
CA LEU A 437 -18.13 15.08 13.31
C LEU A 437 -18.19 16.59 13.07
N PRO A 438 -19.13 17.31 13.69
CA PRO A 438 -19.22 18.77 13.58
C PRO A 438 -17.92 19.50 13.93
N SER A 439 -17.17 18.97 14.91
CA SER A 439 -15.91 19.51 15.43
C SER A 439 -14.71 19.36 14.49
N ILE A 440 -14.78 18.45 13.51
CA ILE A 440 -13.70 18.24 12.53
C ILE A 440 -14.06 19.01 11.26
N PRO A 441 -13.22 19.92 10.74
CA PRO A 441 -13.57 20.79 9.63
C PRO A 441 -13.42 20.09 8.27
N ILE A 442 -13.94 18.87 8.12
CA ILE A 442 -13.97 18.14 6.86
C ILE A 442 -15.42 17.74 6.55
N ARG A 443 -15.87 18.01 5.33
CA ARG A 443 -17.21 17.64 4.85
C ARG A 443 -17.15 16.93 3.51
N SER A 444 -17.97 15.90 3.32
CA SER A 444 -18.21 15.36 1.98
C SER A 444 -18.97 16.39 1.15
N ILE A 445 -18.52 16.61 -0.09
CA ILE A 445 -19.14 17.57 -1.02
C ILE A 445 -19.60 16.91 -2.33
N GLY A 446 -19.41 15.60 -2.44
CA GLY A 446 -19.75 14.82 -3.63
C GLY A 446 -19.06 13.47 -3.62
N TYR A 447 -19.28 12.72 -4.69
CA TYR A 447 -18.64 11.43 -4.91
C TYR A 447 -18.58 11.09 -6.40
N SER A 448 -17.79 10.08 -6.74
CA SER A 448 -17.78 9.42 -8.05
C SER A 448 -17.77 7.91 -7.89
N THR A 449 -18.69 7.24 -8.57
CA THR A 449 -18.66 5.79 -8.76
C THR A 449 -17.99 5.46 -10.08
N THR A 450 -17.03 4.53 -10.05
CA THR A 450 -16.27 4.06 -11.22
C THR A 450 -16.33 2.54 -11.28
N GLU A 451 -16.81 1.99 -12.38
CA GLU A 451 -16.78 0.55 -12.64
C GLU A 451 -15.55 0.17 -13.48
N TYR A 452 -14.95 -0.97 -13.15
CA TYR A 452 -13.75 -1.48 -13.81
C TYR A 452 -14.08 -2.53 -14.87
N SER A 453 -15.04 -3.41 -14.57
CA SER A 453 -15.40 -4.53 -15.44
C SER A 453 -16.91 -4.83 -15.41
N GLU A 454 -17.35 -5.81 -16.21
CA GLU A 454 -18.71 -6.34 -16.17
C GLU A 454 -18.97 -7.27 -14.96
N ARG A 455 -17.98 -7.48 -14.08
CA ARG A 455 -18.18 -8.25 -12.85
C ARG A 455 -19.04 -7.45 -11.87
N LYS A 456 -19.93 -8.14 -11.16
CA LYS A 456 -20.79 -7.52 -10.16
C LYS A 456 -19.94 -6.88 -9.05
N ALA A 457 -20.19 -5.60 -8.77
CA ALA A 457 -19.51 -4.81 -7.73
C ALA A 457 -17.98 -4.70 -7.90
N ASP A 458 -17.50 -4.72 -9.15
CA ASP A 458 -16.08 -4.50 -9.48
C ASP A 458 -15.83 -3.04 -9.88
N GLY A 459 -15.66 -2.21 -8.86
CA GLY A 459 -15.53 -0.76 -8.97
C GLY A 459 -15.28 -0.11 -7.61
N ASP A 460 -14.97 1.18 -7.62
CA ASP A 460 -14.83 1.98 -6.40
C ASP A 460 -15.80 3.17 -6.39
N HIS A 461 -16.21 3.52 -5.18
CA HIS A 461 -16.97 4.72 -4.88
C HIS A 461 -16.06 5.71 -4.14
N ILE A 462 -15.55 6.72 -4.84
CA ILE A 462 -14.65 7.73 -4.27
C ILE A 462 -15.49 8.88 -3.71
N VAL A 463 -15.46 9.05 -2.39
CA VAL A 463 -16.05 10.20 -1.70
C VAL A 463 -15.08 11.37 -1.75
N TRP A 464 -15.60 12.56 -2.03
CA TRP A 464 -14.83 13.80 -2.12
C TRP A 464 -15.03 14.61 -0.85
N TYR A 465 -14.06 14.52 0.05
CA TYR A 465 -14.04 15.30 1.28
C TYR A 465 -13.27 16.60 1.06
N ARG A 466 -13.79 17.70 1.61
CA ARG A 466 -13.13 19.00 1.55
C ARG A 466 -12.95 19.57 2.95
N ARG A 467 -11.75 20.06 3.24
CA ARG A 467 -11.50 20.84 4.45
C ARG A 467 -12.18 22.20 4.34
N ILE A 468 -13.15 22.48 5.20
CA ILE A 468 -13.80 23.80 5.27
C ILE A 468 -12.90 24.81 5.99
N GLN A 469 -13.23 26.10 5.89
CA GLN A 469 -12.45 27.18 6.50
C GLN A 469 -12.53 27.15 8.02
#